data_AF-A0A7C2KH36-F1
#
_entry.id   AF-A0A7C2KH36-F1
#
_cell.length_a   1.000
_cell.length_b   1.000
_cell.length_c   1.000
_cell.angle_alpha   90.00
_cell.angle_beta   90.00
_cell.angle_gamma   90.00
#
_symmetry.space_group_name_H-M   'P 1'
#
loop_
_entity.id
_entity.type
_entity.pdbx_description
1 polymer ?
#
loop_
_entity_poly.entity_id
_entity_poly.type
_entity_poly.pdbx_seq_one_letter_code
_entity_poly.pdbx_strand_id
1 'polypeptide(L)'
;MKKIRFSKHSLEQCDERGTSQDEVIQAVRTGTREPAKHARISCKINLSFHSQWQGKFYAIKQVMPIITEEDNEIIVITVYTYYF
;
A
#
# COMPACT_ATOMS: atom_id res chain seq x y z
N MET A 1 -2.93 17.32 7.78
CA MET A 1 -2.76 15.88 7.45
C MET A 1 -1.40 15.42 7.98
N LYS A 2 -1.30 14.24 8.60
CA LYS A 2 -0.02 13.67 9.03
C LYS A 2 0.89 13.41 7.82
N LYS A 3 2.19 13.65 7.94
CA LYS A 3 3.18 13.34 6.90
C LYS A 3 3.24 11.82 6.68
N ILE A 4 3.34 11.35 5.44
CA ILE A 4 3.55 9.93 5.16
C ILE A 4 5.04 9.71 4.91
N ARG A 5 5.62 8.73 5.60
CA ARG A 5 7.03 8.34 5.45
C ARG A 5 7.11 6.86 5.12
N PHE A 6 7.95 6.53 4.15
CA PHE A 6 8.25 5.16 3.78
C PHE A 6 9.49 4.68 4.54
N SER A 7 9.42 3.46 5.08
CA SER A 7 10.63 2.74 5.47
C SER A 7 11.39 2.28 4.23
N LYS A 8 12.71 2.07 4.35
CA LYS A 8 13.52 1.48 3.26
C LYS A 8 12.90 0.19 2.74
N HIS A 9 12.52 -0.70 3.64
CA HIS A 9 11.84 -1.96 3.30
C HIS A 9 10.54 -1.73 2.52
N SER A 10 9.72 -0.75 2.91
CA SER A 10 8.47 -0.49 2.17
C SER A 10 8.70 0.03 0.75
N LEU A 11 9.80 0.77 0.52
CA LEU A 11 10.18 1.22 -0.83
C LEU A 11 10.58 0.04 -1.70
N GLU A 12 11.46 -0.83 -1.18
CA GLU A 12 11.85 -2.08 -1.86
C GLU A 12 10.63 -2.94 -2.20
N GLN A 13 9.67 -3.05 -1.27
CA GLN A 13 8.45 -3.79 -1.52
C GLN A 13 7.51 -3.17 -2.54
N CYS A 14 7.54 -1.84 -2.73
CA CYS A 14 6.77 -1.21 -3.82
C CYS A 14 7.26 -1.73 -5.17
N ASP A 15 8.58 -1.70 -5.38
CA ASP A 15 9.22 -2.14 -6.62
C ASP A 15 9.00 -3.64 -6.86
N GLU A 16 9.29 -4.48 -5.86
CA GLU A 16 9.14 -5.94 -5.97
C GLU A 16 7.70 -6.40 -6.25
N ARG A 17 6.70 -5.61 -5.82
CA ARG A 17 5.29 -5.99 -5.87
C ARG A 17 4.50 -5.22 -6.93
N GLY A 18 5.12 -4.30 -7.66
CA GLY A 18 4.50 -3.61 -8.79
C GLY A 18 3.52 -2.51 -8.37
N THR A 19 3.84 -1.77 -7.31
CA THR A 19 3.06 -0.60 -6.89
C THR A 19 3.95 0.63 -6.73
N SER A 20 3.36 1.81 -6.84
CA SER A 20 4.08 3.08 -6.67
C SER A 20 3.82 3.69 -5.29
N GLN A 21 4.67 4.64 -4.90
CA GLN A 21 4.45 5.43 -3.69
C GLN A 21 3.13 6.20 -3.74
N ASP A 22 2.72 6.71 -4.92
CA ASP A 22 1.47 7.45 -5.08
C ASP A 22 0.25 6.57 -4.81
N GLU A 23 0.25 5.33 -5.32
CA GLU A 23 -0.81 4.36 -5.06
C GLU A 23 -0.87 3.99 -3.57
N VAL A 24 0.29 3.85 -2.92
CA VAL A 24 0.38 3.60 -1.48
C VAL A 24 -0.13 4.79 -0.68
N ILE A 25 0.25 6.02 -1.05
CA ILE A 25 -0.23 7.25 -0.42
C ILE A 25 -1.75 7.33 -0.57
N GLN A 26 -2.28 7.06 -1.75
CA GLN A 26 -3.72 7.01 -2.00
C GLN A 26 -4.40 5.97 -1.08
N ALA A 27 -3.86 4.75 -1.00
CA ALA A 27 -4.37 3.71 -0.11
C ALA A 27 -4.38 4.17 1.35
N VAL A 28 -3.32 4.81 1.84
CA VAL A 28 -3.24 5.34 3.21
C VAL A 28 -4.26 6.47 3.47
N ARG A 29 -4.53 7.32 2.47
CA ARG A 29 -5.43 8.46 2.61
C ARG A 29 -6.90 8.11 2.50
N THR A 30 -7.26 7.24 1.55
CA THR A 30 -8.66 7.01 1.16
C THR A 30 -9.09 5.55 1.25
N GLY A 31 -8.15 4.63 1.48
CA GLY A 31 -8.44 3.21 1.56
C GLY A 31 -9.20 2.82 2.84
N THR A 32 -9.87 1.68 2.78
CA THR A 32 -10.54 1.09 3.94
C THR A 32 -9.49 0.68 4.97
N ARG A 33 -9.68 1.13 6.22
CA ARG A 33 -8.75 0.92 7.31
C ARG A 33 -9.21 -0.23 8.19
N GLU A 34 -8.31 -1.18 8.44
CA GLU A 34 -8.61 -2.36 9.26
C GLU A 34 -7.44 -2.67 10.20
N PRO A 35 -7.70 -3.20 11.42
CA PRO A 35 -6.66 -3.69 12.30
C PRO A 35 -5.77 -4.74 11.64
N ALA A 36 -4.46 -4.63 11.85
CA ALA A 36 -3.46 -5.60 11.43
C ALA A 36 -2.66 -6.11 12.64
N LYS A 37 -1.78 -7.10 12.42
CA LYS A 37 -0.92 -7.65 13.47
C LYS A 37 -0.07 -6.56 14.13
N HIS A 38 0.24 -6.75 15.42
CA HIS A 38 1.09 -5.85 16.22
C HIS A 38 0.55 -4.42 16.34
N ALA A 39 -0.78 -4.26 16.52
CA ALA A 39 -1.45 -2.97 16.63
C ALA A 39 -1.21 -2.01 15.45
N ARG A 40 -0.88 -2.57 14.29
CA ARG A 40 -0.75 -1.83 13.03
C ARG A 40 -2.10 -1.69 12.34
N ILE A 41 -2.13 -0.87 11.31
CA ILE A 41 -3.33 -0.64 10.50
C ILE A 41 -3.01 -1.07 9.07
N SER A 42 -3.91 -1.81 8.44
CA SER A 42 -3.90 -2.01 7.00
C SER A 42 -4.81 -0.98 6.34
N CYS A 43 -4.39 -0.43 5.21
CA CYS A 43 -5.22 0.45 4.39
C CYS A 43 -5.38 -0.17 3.01
N LYS A 44 -6.61 -0.46 2.58
CA LYS A 44 -6.88 -1.21 1.34
C LYS A 44 -7.59 -0.34 0.31
N ILE A 45 -7.12 -0.37 -0.93
CA ILE A 45 -7.83 0.24 -2.07
C ILE A 45 -7.71 -0.66 -3.30
N ASN A 46 -8.78 -0.72 -4.10
CA ASN A 46 -8.77 -1.37 -5.41
C ASN A 46 -8.64 -0.30 -6.49
N LEU A 47 -7.69 -0.47 -7.39
CA LEU A 47 -7.40 0.42 -8.50
C LEU A 47 -7.63 -0.30 -9.83
N SER A 48 -8.16 0.42 -10.81
CA SER A 48 -8.15 -0.03 -12.20
C SER A 48 -6.70 -0.15 -12.67
N PHE A 49 -6.30 -1.36 -13.08
CA PHE A 49 -4.92 -1.66 -13.47
C PHE A 49 -4.79 -1.91 -14.98
N HIS A 50 -5.68 -2.71 -15.57
CA HIS A 50 -5.74 -3.03 -17.00
C HIS A 50 -4.38 -3.25 -17.67
N SER A 51 -3.49 -3.97 -16.97
CA SER A 51 -2.11 -4.15 -17.40
C SER A 51 -1.61 -5.54 -17.02
N GLN A 52 -0.39 -5.86 -17.45
CA GLN A 52 0.25 -7.12 -17.11
C GLN A 52 1.10 -7.00 -15.85
N TRP A 53 1.05 -8.03 -15.02
CA TRP A 53 1.99 -8.26 -13.93
C TRP A 53 2.54 -9.68 -14.03
N GLN A 54 3.86 -9.82 -14.07
CA GLN A 54 4.56 -11.09 -14.22
C GLN A 54 4.02 -11.97 -15.38
N GLY A 55 3.73 -11.35 -16.52
CA GLY A 55 3.27 -12.03 -17.74
C GLY A 55 1.78 -12.40 -17.77
N LYS A 56 0.98 -12.02 -16.77
CA LYS A 56 -0.48 -12.22 -16.76
C LYS A 56 -1.22 -10.89 -16.71
N PHE A 57 -2.29 -10.77 -17.49
CA PHE A 57 -3.16 -9.59 -17.49
C PHE A 57 -4.09 -9.60 -16.26
N TYR A 58 -4.27 -8.43 -15.66
CA TYR A 58 -5.18 -8.20 -14.55
C TYR A 58 -5.96 -6.90 -14.75
N ALA A 59 -7.25 -6.93 -14.43
CA ALA A 59 -8.10 -5.75 -14.55
C ALA A 59 -7.95 -4.87 -13.31
N ILE A 60 -7.76 -5.47 -12.14
CA ILE A 60 -7.75 -4.78 -10.86
C ILE A 60 -6.44 -5.06 -10.13
N LYS A 61 -5.86 -4.01 -9.54
CA LYS A 61 -4.77 -4.10 -8.57
C LYS A 61 -5.27 -3.57 -7.23
N GLN A 62 -5.21 -4.40 -6.20
CA GLN A 62 -5.44 -3.98 -4.83
C GLN A 62 -4.11 -3.63 -4.16
N VAL A 63 -4.02 -2.43 -3.60
CA VAL A 63 -2.86 -1.94 -2.86
C VAL A 63 -3.20 -1.92 -1.38
N MET A 64 -2.35 -2.57 -0.57
CA MET A 64 -2.56 -2.77 0.86
C MET A 64 -1.28 -2.52 1.66
N PRO A 65 -0.92 -1.24 1.90
CA PRO A 65 0.08 -0.89 2.90
C PRO A 65 -0.34 -1.30 4.31
N ILE A 66 0.66 -1.70 5.09
CA ILE A 66 0.59 -1.80 6.55
C ILE A 66 1.32 -0.62 7.14
N ILE A 67 0.64 0.15 7.98
CA ILE A 67 1.13 1.38 8.58
C ILE A 67 1.14 1.33 10.10
N THR A 68 1.98 2.16 10.68
CA THR A 68 1.87 2.65 12.06
C THR A 68 1.58 4.15 12.01
N GLU A 69 0.68 4.64 12.86
CA GLU A 69 0.46 6.07 13.02
C GLU A 69 1.08 6.56 14.32
N GLU A 70 1.87 7.62 14.20
CA GLU A 70 2.40 8.40 15.31
C GLU A 70 1.72 9.77 15.33
N ASP A 71 2.05 10.64 16.28
CA ASP A 71 1.37 11.93 16.47
C ASP A 71 1.40 12.80 15.21
N ASN A 72 2.56 12.87 14.53
CA ASN A 72 2.78 13.75 13.38
C ASN A 72 2.98 13.03 12.04
N GLU A 73 3.25 11.73 12.07
CA GLU A 73 3.54 10.94 10.87
C GLU A 73 2.77 9.62 10.79
N ILE A 74 2.64 9.13 9.55
CA ILE A 74 2.20 7.79 9.22
C ILE A 74 3.39 7.09 8.59
N ILE A 75 3.84 5.99 9.19
CA ILE A 75 4.99 5.23 8.74
C ILE A 75 4.50 4.00 7.99
N VAL A 76 4.87 3.90 6.71
CA VAL A 76 4.62 2.70 5.90
C VAL A 76 5.67 1.65 6.24
N ILE A 77 5.21 0.53 6.80
CA ILE A 77 6.08 -0.56 7.27
C ILE A 77 6.33 -1.56 6.13
N THR A 78 5.28 -2.01 5.46
CA THR A 78 5.36 -2.92 4.30
C THR A 78 4.15 -2.69 3.42
N VAL A 79 4.18 -3.18 2.18
CA VAL A 79 3.11 -2.97 1.19
C VAL A 79 2.79 -4.28 0.51
N TYR A 80 1.55 -4.74 0.54
CA TYR A 80 1.09 -5.86 -0.25
C TYR A 80 0.33 -5.38 -1.49
N THR A 81 0.44 -6.14 -2.57
CA THR A 81 -0.38 -5.95 -3.78
C THR A 81 -1.05 -7.26 -4.13
N TYR A 82 -2.31 -7.19 -4.52
CA TYR A 82 -3.03 -8.33 -5.07
C TYR A 82 -3.55 -7.96 -6.45
N TYR A 83 -3.55 -8.93 -7.35
CA TYR A 83 -3.94 -8.74 -8.74
C TYR A 83 -5.09 -9.70 -9.05
N PHE A 84 -6.17 -9.17 -9.62
CA PHE A 84 -7.42 -9.89 -9.93
C PHE A 84 -7.78 -9.78 -11.41
#